data_AF-A0A557ZXZ2-F1
#
_entry.id   AF-A0A557ZXZ2-F1
#
_cell.length_a   1.000
_cell.length_b   1.000
_cell.length_c   1.000
_cell.angle_alpha   90.00
_cell.angle_beta   90.00
_cell.angle_gamma   90.00
#
_symmetry.space_group_name_H-M   'P 1'
#
loop_
_entity.id
_entity.type
_entity.pdbx_description
1 polymer ?
#
loop_
_entity_poly.entity_id
_entity_poly.type
_entity_poly.pdbx_seq_one_letter_code
_entity_poly.pdbx_strand_id
1 'polypeptide(L)'
;MSLGEERELVPLGAGFDLAKRGYDRHQVDEHLERLDGDLKMLAADRDAAITQAGDLARQLEQARGEIDNLRGQVERLGQPPTTVEGLSERLQRMLRLAQDEAADTRARAEAEAGHIRAKAEADASAMRARYEQLLSELDARRKEMETEHRNVLETARAEAEAITQKAKDECDRLGAEAEQRRTKVEEDFEIAMAARRKEAMRVLAEQEAASKADAERRVREATEEATAIRTTVAEEEKTTKAELERLRRESIEDANRRKQASITEANARLAEATDEAQRRVREATEEANKRINAAADRVEALRSLRAGIADQVKAARAVLAEASSVLGDGASGGEVPPDEHPTKPAAPRPAPGPAKANPNRAASKPTGE
;
A
#
# COMPACT_ATOMS: atom_id res chain seq x y z
N MET A 1 35.39 54.09 -136.23
CA MET A 1 36.55 53.37 -135.65
C MET A 1 36.65 52.03 -136.35
N SER A 2 37.80 51.74 -136.98
CA SER A 2 38.22 50.41 -137.46
C SER A 2 37.18 49.54 -138.18
N LEU A 3 36.88 49.85 -139.44
CA LEU A 3 36.65 48.78 -140.41
C LEU A 3 38.03 48.29 -140.84
N GLY A 4 38.46 47.15 -140.27
CA GLY A 4 39.78 46.58 -140.51
C GLY A 4 39.93 46.14 -141.96
N GLU A 5 41.12 46.35 -142.51
CA GLU A 5 41.48 45.97 -143.88
C GLU A 5 41.74 44.46 -143.99
N GLU A 6 40.70 43.64 -143.84
CA GLU A 6 40.73 42.26 -144.33
C GLU A 6 40.28 42.27 -145.79
N ARG A 7 41.19 42.75 -146.65
CA ARG A 7 41.17 42.35 -148.06
C ARG A 7 41.45 40.86 -148.08
N GLU A 8 40.38 40.07 -148.09
CA GLU A 8 40.41 38.65 -148.36
C GLU A 8 41.02 38.46 -149.76
N LEU A 9 42.34 38.30 -149.77
CA LEU A 9 43.13 38.00 -150.95
C LEU A 9 42.64 36.64 -151.42
N VAL A 10 41.74 36.64 -152.41
CA VAL A 10 41.36 35.43 -153.14
C VAL A 10 42.65 34.69 -153.44
N PRO A 11 42.86 33.48 -152.91
CA PRO A 11 44.11 32.77 -153.09
C PRO A 11 44.19 32.38 -154.56
N LEU A 12 44.87 33.20 -155.35
CA LEU A 12 45.33 32.85 -156.68
C LEU A 12 46.30 31.68 -156.48
N GLY A 13 45.74 30.47 -156.57
CA GLY A 13 46.48 29.22 -156.42
C GLY A 13 47.69 29.24 -157.33
N ALA A 14 48.77 28.56 -156.90
CA ALA A 14 49.98 28.45 -157.68
C ALA A 14 49.62 28.06 -159.13
N GLY A 15 50.10 28.86 -160.09
CA GLY A 15 49.69 28.72 -161.49
C GLY A 15 49.99 27.32 -162.05
N PHE A 16 49.20 26.93 -163.06
CA PHE A 16 49.24 25.58 -163.63
C PHE A 16 50.65 25.14 -164.06
N ASP A 17 50.99 23.89 -163.79
CA ASP A 17 52.23 23.26 -164.23
C ASP A 17 52.32 23.19 -165.76
N LEU A 18 53.54 23.19 -166.30
CA LEU A 18 53.79 23.18 -167.74
C LEU A 18 54.12 21.78 -168.26
N ALA A 19 53.20 21.23 -169.06
CA ALA A 19 53.42 20.05 -169.87
C ALA A 19 54.18 20.37 -171.17
N LYS A 20 54.60 19.32 -171.91
CA LYS A 20 55.47 19.41 -173.11
C LYS A 20 54.92 20.30 -174.25
N ARG A 21 53.65 20.72 -174.19
CA ARG A 21 52.99 21.72 -175.05
C ARG A 21 51.86 22.48 -174.32
N GLY A 22 52.18 23.24 -173.27
CA GLY A 22 51.24 24.15 -172.59
C GLY A 22 50.96 23.77 -171.14
N TYR A 23 49.94 24.36 -170.52
CA TYR A 23 49.55 24.03 -169.14
C TYR A 23 49.00 22.59 -169.02
N ASP A 24 49.13 22.01 -167.83
CA ASP A 24 48.49 20.73 -167.52
C ASP A 24 46.96 20.88 -167.60
N ARG A 25 46.39 20.21 -168.59
CA ARG A 25 44.96 20.28 -168.87
C ARG A 25 44.12 19.77 -167.69
N HIS A 26 44.59 18.78 -166.94
CA HIS A 26 43.83 18.26 -165.80
C HIS A 26 43.73 19.29 -164.68
N GLN A 27 44.81 20.03 -164.40
CA GLN A 27 44.81 21.11 -163.42
C GLN A 27 43.93 22.30 -163.87
N VAL A 28 43.93 22.64 -165.16
CA VAL A 28 43.05 23.67 -165.73
C VAL A 28 41.58 23.25 -165.65
N ASP A 29 41.26 22.01 -166.04
CA ASP A 29 39.89 21.46 -165.98
C ASP A 29 39.40 21.45 -164.51
N GLU A 30 40.22 21.03 -163.52
CA GLU A 30 39.87 21.07 -162.09
C GLU A 30 39.66 22.51 -161.56
N HIS A 31 40.50 23.47 -161.98
CA HIS A 31 40.34 24.86 -161.56
C HIS A 31 39.10 25.51 -162.19
N LEU A 32 38.76 25.18 -163.44
CA LEU A 32 37.52 25.65 -164.07
C LEU A 32 36.29 25.03 -163.38
N GLU A 33 36.32 23.74 -163.03
CA GLU A 33 35.26 23.12 -162.23
C GLU A 33 35.11 23.77 -160.84
N ARG A 34 36.23 24.11 -160.18
CA ARG A 34 36.24 24.86 -158.91
C ARG A 34 35.61 26.25 -159.08
N LEU A 35 36.03 27.03 -160.09
CA LEU A 35 35.48 28.37 -160.37
C LEU A 35 33.99 28.34 -160.75
N ASP A 36 33.56 27.34 -161.53
CA ASP A 36 32.14 27.12 -161.83
C ASP A 36 31.34 26.74 -160.57
N GLY A 37 31.96 26.05 -159.62
CA GLY A 37 31.42 25.82 -158.28
C GLY A 37 31.29 27.11 -157.49
N ASP A 38 32.37 27.89 -157.38
CA ASP A 38 32.43 29.16 -156.65
C ASP A 38 31.44 30.19 -157.22
N LEU A 39 31.32 30.29 -158.55
CA LEU A 39 30.33 31.16 -159.21
C LEU A 39 28.89 30.71 -158.96
N LYS A 40 28.62 29.41 -158.86
CA LYS A 40 27.29 28.89 -158.48
C LYS A 40 26.97 29.19 -157.00
N MET A 41 27.95 29.08 -156.11
CA MET A 41 27.80 29.46 -154.70
C MET A 41 27.56 30.97 -154.57
N LEU A 42 28.39 31.82 -155.19
CA LEU A 42 28.20 33.28 -155.18
C LEU A 42 26.87 33.72 -155.81
N ALA A 43 26.39 33.04 -156.86
CA ALA A 43 25.07 33.29 -157.42
C ALA A 43 23.94 32.92 -156.44
N ALA A 44 24.04 31.77 -155.77
CA ALA A 44 23.08 31.35 -154.75
C ALA A 44 23.09 32.29 -153.53
N ASP A 45 24.26 32.71 -153.06
CA ASP A 45 24.43 33.66 -151.95
C ASP A 45 23.88 35.04 -152.31
N ARG A 46 24.12 35.52 -153.53
CA ARG A 46 23.52 36.75 -154.06
C ARG A 46 22.00 36.65 -154.09
N ASP A 47 21.45 35.56 -154.60
CA ASP A 47 20.00 35.40 -154.75
C ASP A 47 19.31 35.20 -153.38
N ALA A 48 19.98 34.55 -152.43
CA ALA A 48 19.58 34.50 -151.03
C ALA A 48 19.61 35.91 -150.38
N ALA A 49 20.68 36.69 -150.59
CA ALA A 49 20.79 38.05 -150.07
C ALA A 49 19.74 39.00 -150.67
N ILE A 50 19.44 38.89 -151.98
CA ILE A 50 18.35 39.61 -152.64
C ILE A 50 17.00 39.25 -152.01
N THR A 51 16.77 37.96 -151.74
CA THR A 51 15.54 37.49 -151.09
C THR A 51 15.41 38.06 -149.67
N GLN A 52 16.47 37.95 -148.86
CA GLN A 52 16.52 38.50 -147.50
C GLN A 52 16.33 40.02 -147.47
N ALA A 53 16.96 40.75 -148.41
CA ALA A 53 16.76 42.19 -148.55
C ALA A 53 15.30 42.53 -148.92
N GLY A 54 14.66 41.72 -149.77
CA GLY A 54 13.24 41.86 -150.13
C GLY A 54 12.27 41.49 -148.99
N ASP A 55 12.64 40.57 -148.10
CA ASP A 55 11.89 40.26 -146.87
C ASP A 55 12.03 41.39 -145.84
N LEU A 56 13.26 41.85 -145.58
CA LEU A 56 13.54 42.97 -144.67
C LEU A 56 12.89 44.27 -145.13
N ALA A 57 12.88 44.55 -146.44
CA ALA A 57 12.16 45.70 -147.01
C ALA A 57 10.65 45.62 -146.74
N ARG A 58 10.04 44.43 -146.86
CA ARG A 58 8.62 44.21 -146.53
C ARG A 58 8.34 44.37 -145.03
N GLN A 59 9.21 43.85 -144.16
CA GLN A 59 9.08 44.03 -142.70
C GLN A 59 9.22 45.50 -142.29
N LEU A 60 10.17 46.22 -142.87
CA LEU A 60 10.34 47.66 -142.63
C LEU A 60 9.11 48.47 -143.08
N GLU A 61 8.53 48.13 -144.23
CA GLU A 61 7.34 48.83 -144.72
C GLU A 61 6.08 48.50 -143.90
N GLN A 62 5.93 47.25 -143.44
CA GLN A 62 4.90 46.88 -142.46
C GLN A 62 5.08 47.65 -141.15
N ALA A 63 6.28 47.66 -140.58
CA ALA A 63 6.56 48.38 -139.34
C ALA A 63 6.36 49.90 -139.47
N ARG A 64 6.69 50.49 -140.62
CA ARG A 64 6.36 51.90 -140.94
C ARG A 64 4.86 52.13 -140.97
N GLY A 65 4.12 51.29 -141.69
CA GLY A 65 2.66 51.35 -141.72
C GLY A 65 2.02 51.21 -140.34
N GLU A 66 2.52 50.31 -139.50
CA GLU A 66 2.10 50.16 -138.10
C GLU A 66 2.43 51.40 -137.27
N ILE A 67 3.63 51.96 -137.39
CA ILE A 67 4.06 53.20 -136.72
C ILE A 67 3.18 54.39 -137.14
N ASP A 68 2.88 54.55 -138.43
CA ASP A 68 2.08 55.67 -138.90
C ASP A 68 0.59 55.49 -138.56
N ASN A 69 0.09 54.26 -138.52
CA ASN A 69 -1.23 53.94 -137.95
C ASN A 69 -1.31 54.29 -136.46
N LEU A 70 -0.30 53.91 -135.67
CA LEU A 70 -0.21 54.22 -134.23
C LEU A 70 -0.05 55.73 -133.99
N ARG A 71 0.77 56.42 -134.77
CA ARG A 71 0.90 57.89 -134.73
C ARG A 71 -0.43 58.57 -135.05
N GLY A 72 -1.13 58.14 -136.10
CA GLY A 72 -2.45 58.67 -136.44
C GLY A 72 -3.50 58.40 -135.37
N GLN A 73 -3.44 57.26 -134.67
CA GLN A 73 -4.28 57.00 -133.49
C GLN A 73 -3.92 57.94 -132.33
N VAL A 74 -2.63 58.09 -132.01
CA VAL A 74 -2.15 59.00 -130.94
C VAL A 74 -2.53 60.45 -131.24
N GLU A 75 -2.42 60.91 -132.48
CA GLU A 75 -2.82 62.26 -132.89
C GLU A 75 -4.33 62.47 -132.74
N ARG A 76 -5.15 61.52 -133.20
CA ARG A 76 -6.61 61.56 -132.99
C ARG A 76 -7.03 61.53 -131.52
N LEU A 77 -6.29 60.84 -130.66
CA LEU A 77 -6.54 60.76 -129.21
C LEU A 77 -6.00 61.98 -128.44
N GLY A 78 -4.97 62.64 -128.96
CA GLY A 78 -4.33 63.82 -128.38
C GLY A 78 -5.04 65.14 -128.73
N GLN A 79 -5.70 65.21 -129.89
CA GLN A 79 -6.58 66.33 -130.24
C GLN A 79 -7.86 66.32 -129.38
N PRO A 80 -8.45 67.50 -129.09
CA PRO A 80 -9.76 67.54 -128.43
C PRO A 80 -10.82 66.87 -129.31
N PRO A 81 -11.69 66.00 -128.76
CA PRO A 81 -12.60 65.19 -129.57
C PRO A 81 -13.66 66.07 -130.25
N THR A 82 -13.49 66.30 -131.55
CA THR A 82 -14.44 67.01 -132.43
C THR A 82 -15.46 66.07 -133.07
N THR A 83 -15.30 64.75 -132.92
CA THR A 83 -16.20 63.71 -133.44
C THR A 83 -16.69 62.78 -132.33
N VAL A 84 -17.89 62.23 -132.51
CA VAL A 84 -18.54 61.33 -131.53
C VAL A 84 -17.76 60.02 -131.36
N GLU A 85 -17.18 59.49 -132.44
CA GLU A 85 -16.41 58.24 -132.44
C GLU A 85 -15.13 58.35 -131.60
N GLY A 86 -14.39 59.46 -131.72
CA GLY A 86 -13.19 59.71 -130.90
C GLY A 86 -13.50 59.88 -129.41
N LEU A 87 -14.67 60.43 -129.08
CA LEU A 87 -15.18 60.46 -127.71
C LEU A 87 -15.48 59.04 -127.20
N SER A 88 -16.14 58.20 -128.01
CA SER A 88 -16.44 56.80 -127.66
C SER A 88 -15.19 55.95 -127.46
N GLU A 89 -14.18 56.05 -128.33
CA GLU A 89 -12.93 55.29 -128.17
C GLU A 89 -12.16 55.70 -126.90
N ARG A 90 -12.08 57.00 -126.62
CA ARG A 90 -11.44 57.51 -125.40
C ARG A 90 -12.19 57.08 -124.14
N LEU A 91 -13.53 57.10 -124.15
CA LEU A 91 -14.34 56.60 -123.05
C LEU A 91 -14.15 55.10 -122.82
N GLN A 92 -14.09 54.28 -123.87
CA GLN A 92 -13.82 52.85 -123.76
C GLN A 92 -12.43 52.57 -123.16
N ARG A 93 -11.39 53.29 -123.61
CA ARG A 93 -10.04 53.17 -123.03
C ARG A 93 -9.98 53.64 -121.56
N MET A 94 -10.69 54.71 -121.22
CA MET A 94 -10.79 55.21 -119.83
C MET A 94 -11.55 54.24 -118.92
N LEU A 95 -12.65 53.64 -119.40
CA LEU A 95 -13.39 52.61 -118.68
C LEU A 95 -12.55 51.35 -118.46
N ARG A 96 -11.78 50.93 -119.47
CA ARG A 96 -10.86 49.79 -119.33
C ARG A 96 -9.76 50.09 -118.31
N LEU A 97 -9.10 51.25 -118.39
CA LEU A 97 -8.08 51.66 -117.41
C LEU A 97 -8.67 51.76 -115.98
N ALA A 98 -9.90 52.24 -115.84
CA ALA A 98 -10.59 52.28 -114.55
C ALA A 98 -10.99 50.89 -114.03
N GLN A 99 -11.30 49.94 -114.92
CA GLN A 99 -11.52 48.53 -114.55
C GLN A 99 -10.22 47.85 -114.13
N ASP A 100 -9.12 48.11 -114.84
CA ASP A 100 -7.79 47.58 -114.53
C ASP A 100 -7.29 48.14 -113.16
N GLU A 101 -7.39 49.45 -112.92
CA GLU A 101 -7.06 50.04 -111.59
C GLU A 101 -8.02 49.55 -110.48
N ALA A 102 -9.29 49.32 -110.79
CA ALA A 102 -10.24 48.72 -109.84
C ALA A 102 -9.93 47.25 -109.51
N ALA A 103 -9.32 46.51 -110.45
CA ALA A 103 -8.82 45.15 -110.21
C ALA A 103 -7.54 45.19 -109.37
N ASP A 104 -6.58 46.06 -109.70
CA ASP A 104 -5.32 46.21 -108.96
C ASP A 104 -5.53 46.70 -107.52
N THR A 105 -6.45 47.64 -107.30
CA THR A 105 -6.79 48.11 -105.95
C THR A 105 -7.48 47.04 -105.12
N ARG A 106 -8.33 46.19 -105.72
CA ARG A 106 -8.89 45.01 -105.05
C ARG A 106 -7.80 43.98 -104.73
N ALA A 107 -6.93 43.65 -105.69
CA ALA A 107 -5.85 42.69 -105.47
C ALA A 107 -4.89 43.15 -104.36
N ARG A 108 -4.55 44.45 -104.32
CA ARG A 108 -3.77 45.06 -103.22
C ARG A 108 -4.51 44.95 -101.87
N ALA A 109 -5.79 45.32 -101.81
CA ALA A 109 -6.59 45.23 -100.59
C ALA A 109 -6.79 43.80 -100.09
N GLU A 110 -6.96 42.83 -101.00
CA GLU A 110 -7.07 41.39 -100.67
C GLU A 110 -5.74 40.83 -100.15
N ALA A 111 -4.61 41.21 -100.76
CA ALA A 111 -3.28 40.85 -100.27
C ALA A 111 -3.00 41.44 -98.87
N GLU A 112 -3.30 42.73 -98.67
CA GLU A 112 -3.17 43.40 -97.36
C GLU A 112 -4.07 42.74 -96.30
N ALA A 113 -5.34 42.46 -96.63
CA ALA A 113 -6.26 41.75 -95.74
C ALA A 113 -5.77 40.32 -95.43
N GLY A 114 -5.19 39.63 -96.41
CA GLY A 114 -4.53 38.34 -96.24
C GLY A 114 -3.36 38.40 -95.27
N HIS A 115 -2.46 39.38 -95.44
CA HIS A 115 -1.34 39.61 -94.53
C HIS A 115 -1.78 39.96 -93.10
N ILE A 116 -2.81 40.79 -92.94
CA ILE A 116 -3.36 41.14 -91.62
C ILE A 116 -3.95 39.90 -90.94
N ARG A 117 -4.72 39.07 -91.66
CA ARG A 117 -5.28 37.82 -91.12
C ARG A 117 -4.19 36.82 -90.74
N ALA A 118 -3.25 36.55 -91.65
CA ALA A 118 -2.14 35.63 -91.40
C ALA A 118 -1.29 36.05 -90.20
N LYS A 119 -1.03 37.36 -90.03
CA LYS A 119 -0.36 37.89 -88.85
C LYS A 119 -1.19 37.69 -87.57
N ALA A 120 -2.47 38.03 -87.59
CA ALA A 120 -3.35 37.86 -86.43
C ALA A 120 -3.50 36.38 -86.01
N GLU A 121 -3.54 35.46 -86.98
CA GLU A 121 -3.56 34.02 -86.74
C GLU A 121 -2.23 33.49 -86.18
N ALA A 122 -1.10 34.00 -86.69
CA ALA A 122 0.23 33.68 -86.16
C ALA A 122 0.38 34.19 -84.71
N ASP A 123 0.02 35.46 -84.44
CA ASP A 123 0.06 36.05 -83.10
C ASP A 123 -0.88 35.29 -82.14
N ALA A 124 -2.10 34.94 -82.57
CA ALA A 124 -3.03 34.15 -81.77
C ALA A 124 -2.54 32.72 -81.48
N SER A 125 -1.90 32.05 -82.45
CA SER A 125 -1.34 30.72 -82.24
C SER A 125 -0.14 30.74 -81.30
N ALA A 126 0.75 31.74 -81.43
CA ALA A 126 1.87 31.95 -80.52
C ALA A 126 1.42 32.24 -79.08
N MET A 127 0.36 33.04 -78.90
CA MET A 127 -0.21 33.30 -77.57
C MET A 127 -0.84 32.04 -76.96
N ARG A 128 -1.58 31.24 -77.74
CA ARG A 128 -2.12 29.94 -77.27
C ARG A 128 -1.02 28.98 -76.82
N ALA A 129 0.02 28.82 -77.64
CA ALA A 129 1.16 27.95 -77.30
C ALA A 129 1.86 28.39 -76.00
N ARG A 130 2.03 29.70 -75.78
CA ARG A 130 2.58 30.24 -74.52
C ARG A 130 1.68 29.97 -73.31
N TYR A 131 0.36 30.10 -73.46
CA TYR A 131 -0.57 29.78 -72.37
C TYR A 131 -0.61 28.29 -72.07
N GLU A 132 -0.55 27.42 -73.08
CA GLU A 132 -0.47 25.97 -72.91
C GLU A 132 0.82 25.55 -72.18
N GLN A 133 1.96 26.14 -72.57
CA GLN A 133 3.23 25.97 -71.85
C GLN A 133 3.10 26.41 -70.38
N LEU A 134 2.62 27.63 -70.13
CA LEU A 134 2.46 28.16 -68.77
C LEU A 134 1.50 27.30 -67.91
N LEU A 135 0.41 26.81 -68.48
CA LEU A 135 -0.50 25.90 -67.78
C LEU A 135 0.19 24.57 -67.45
N SER A 136 0.97 24.00 -68.38
CA SER A 136 1.72 22.77 -68.14
C SER A 136 2.81 22.93 -67.07
N GLU A 137 3.48 24.08 -67.01
CA GLU A 137 4.46 24.44 -65.96
C GLU A 137 3.78 24.61 -64.60
N LEU A 138 2.61 25.26 -64.55
CA LEU A 138 1.84 25.41 -63.32
C LEU A 138 1.30 24.06 -62.81
N ASP A 139 0.84 23.18 -63.70
CA ASP A 139 0.40 21.82 -63.34
C ASP A 139 1.56 20.94 -62.88
N ALA A 140 2.74 21.05 -63.49
CA ALA A 140 3.95 20.36 -63.04
C ALA A 140 4.37 20.84 -61.65
N ARG A 141 4.52 22.15 -61.46
CA ARG A 141 4.87 22.77 -60.16
C ARG A 141 3.84 22.46 -59.08
N ARG A 142 2.55 22.41 -59.43
CA ARG A 142 1.49 22.00 -58.50
C ARG A 142 1.67 20.55 -58.05
N LYS A 143 1.95 19.62 -58.97
CA LYS A 143 2.19 18.21 -58.64
C LYS A 143 3.43 18.05 -57.77
N GLU A 144 4.52 18.76 -58.07
CA GLU A 144 5.75 18.80 -57.26
C GLU A 144 5.42 19.26 -55.83
N MET A 145 4.81 20.43 -55.68
CA MET A 145 4.36 20.97 -54.37
C MET A 145 3.43 20.00 -53.62
N GLU A 146 2.50 19.33 -54.30
CA GLU A 146 1.62 18.32 -53.69
C GLU A 146 2.39 17.06 -53.24
N THR A 147 3.43 16.64 -53.97
CA THR A 147 4.31 15.54 -53.54
C THR A 147 5.23 15.93 -52.40
N GLU A 148 5.86 17.10 -52.43
CA GLU A 148 6.68 17.62 -51.33
C GLU A 148 5.85 17.77 -50.06
N HIS A 149 4.67 18.38 -50.15
CA HIS A 149 3.77 18.54 -49.02
C HIS A 149 3.32 17.19 -48.45
N ARG A 150 3.02 16.20 -49.31
CA ARG A 150 2.69 14.84 -48.87
C ARG A 150 3.87 14.18 -48.14
N ASN A 151 5.08 14.26 -48.69
CA ASN A 151 6.28 13.70 -48.09
C ASN A 151 6.59 14.36 -46.72
N VAL A 152 6.42 15.68 -46.61
CA VAL A 152 6.58 16.42 -45.35
C VAL A 152 5.52 16.00 -44.33
N LEU A 153 4.25 15.85 -44.72
CA LEU A 153 3.19 15.38 -43.84
C LEU A 153 3.40 13.92 -43.39
N GLU A 154 3.86 13.04 -44.28
CA GLU A 154 4.17 11.64 -43.95
C GLU A 154 5.36 11.55 -42.99
N THR A 155 6.42 12.32 -43.26
CA THR A 155 7.59 12.41 -42.36
C THR A 155 7.20 12.96 -40.98
N ALA A 156 6.47 14.08 -40.93
CA ALA A 156 6.03 14.68 -39.67
C ALA A 156 5.07 13.77 -38.87
N ARG A 157 4.22 12.98 -39.55
CA ARG A 157 3.39 11.95 -38.91
C ARG A 157 4.24 10.82 -38.34
N ALA A 158 5.17 10.27 -39.11
CA ALA A 158 6.06 9.21 -38.66
C ALA A 158 6.94 9.65 -37.48
N GLU A 159 7.42 10.91 -37.48
CA GLU A 159 8.15 11.50 -36.36
C GLU A 159 7.26 11.67 -35.11
N ALA A 160 6.03 12.17 -35.27
CA ALA A 160 5.08 12.29 -34.16
C ALA A 160 4.67 10.94 -33.57
N GLU A 161 4.45 9.92 -34.41
CA GLU A 161 4.19 8.54 -34.00
C GLU A 161 5.41 7.96 -33.27
N ALA A 162 6.64 8.17 -33.78
CA ALA A 162 7.85 7.71 -33.11
C ALA A 162 8.10 8.42 -31.75
N ILE A 163 7.81 9.72 -31.63
CA ILE A 163 7.91 10.46 -30.37
C ILE A 163 6.86 9.97 -29.37
N THR A 164 5.60 9.83 -29.80
CA THR A 164 4.51 9.36 -28.92
C THR A 164 4.69 7.91 -28.51
N GLN A 165 5.25 7.04 -29.35
CA GLN A 165 5.57 5.67 -28.97
C GLN A 165 6.71 5.63 -27.96
N LYS A 166 7.83 6.33 -28.20
CA LYS A 166 8.93 6.44 -27.22
C LYS A 166 8.45 6.97 -25.87
N ALA A 167 7.59 7.99 -25.86
CA ALA A 167 7.03 8.54 -24.63
C ALA A 167 6.13 7.54 -23.88
N LYS A 168 5.38 6.69 -24.59
CA LYS A 168 4.63 5.57 -23.98
C LYS A 168 5.58 4.51 -23.42
N ASP A 169 6.55 4.05 -24.21
CA ASP A 169 7.53 3.03 -23.80
C ASP A 169 8.32 3.47 -22.55
N GLU A 170 8.70 4.76 -22.47
CA GLU A 170 9.32 5.34 -21.28
C GLU A 170 8.36 5.46 -20.10
N CYS A 171 7.11 5.85 -20.32
CA CYS A 171 6.08 5.91 -19.27
C CYS A 171 5.81 4.51 -18.68
N ASP A 172 5.65 3.50 -19.53
CA ASP A 172 5.40 2.11 -19.15
C ASP A 172 6.62 1.53 -18.41
N ARG A 173 7.85 1.81 -18.87
CA ARG A 173 9.08 1.44 -18.15
C ARG A 173 9.15 2.09 -16.77
N LEU A 174 8.91 3.39 -16.67
CA LEU A 174 8.94 4.11 -15.39
C LEU A 174 7.82 3.66 -14.45
N GLY A 175 6.64 3.34 -14.99
CA GLY A 175 5.52 2.74 -14.25
C GLY A 175 5.89 1.37 -13.69
N ALA A 176 6.46 0.48 -14.50
CA ALA A 176 6.94 -0.83 -14.07
C ALA A 176 8.06 -0.72 -13.01
N GLU A 177 9.01 0.20 -13.19
CA GLU A 177 10.05 0.47 -12.18
C GLU A 177 9.49 1.04 -10.87
N ALA A 178 8.49 1.92 -10.94
CA ALA A 178 7.83 2.47 -9.76
C ALA A 178 7.04 1.39 -9.00
N GLU A 179 6.33 0.52 -9.72
CA GLU A 179 5.58 -0.59 -9.12
C GLU A 179 6.51 -1.62 -8.49
N GLN A 180 7.61 -1.99 -9.16
CA GLN A 180 8.65 -2.84 -8.56
C GLN A 180 9.33 -2.23 -7.34
N ARG A 181 9.36 -0.89 -7.21
CA ARG A 181 9.86 -0.21 -6.00
C ARG A 181 8.80 -0.22 -4.89
N ARG A 182 7.52 -0.02 -5.23
CA ARG A 182 6.39 -0.12 -4.29
C ARG A 182 6.34 -1.51 -3.66
N THR A 183 6.28 -2.56 -4.48
CA THR A 183 6.21 -3.94 -3.98
C THR A 183 7.40 -4.30 -3.10
N LYS A 184 8.64 -3.93 -3.48
CA LYS A 184 9.83 -4.14 -2.63
C LYS A 184 9.75 -3.41 -1.29
N VAL A 185 9.30 -2.15 -1.29
CA VAL A 185 9.14 -1.36 -0.05
C VAL A 185 8.04 -1.94 0.83
N GLU A 186 6.96 -2.45 0.23
CA GLU A 186 5.87 -3.14 0.94
C GLU A 186 6.36 -4.48 1.54
N GLU A 187 7.08 -5.30 0.78
CA GLU A 187 7.72 -6.55 1.24
C GLU A 187 8.72 -6.28 2.39
N ASP A 188 9.66 -5.35 2.20
CA ASP A 188 10.64 -4.97 3.23
C ASP A 188 9.95 -4.43 4.50
N PHE A 189 8.89 -3.65 4.35
CA PHE A 189 8.10 -3.14 5.47
C PHE A 189 7.34 -4.25 6.19
N GLU A 190 6.73 -5.20 5.47
CA GLU A 190 6.07 -6.34 6.08
C GLU A 190 7.05 -7.23 6.84
N ILE A 191 8.22 -7.50 6.28
CA ILE A 191 9.31 -8.25 6.93
C ILE A 191 9.79 -7.53 8.19
N ALA A 192 10.07 -6.22 8.11
CA ALA A 192 10.51 -5.42 9.25
C ALA A 192 9.45 -5.36 10.35
N MET A 193 8.17 -5.20 9.98
CA MET A 193 7.05 -5.19 10.93
C MET A 193 6.78 -6.58 11.52
N ALA A 194 6.94 -7.66 10.76
CA ALA A 194 6.86 -9.02 11.28
C ALA A 194 7.99 -9.33 12.28
N ALA A 195 9.22 -8.92 11.95
CA ALA A 195 10.37 -9.03 12.86
C ALA A 195 10.14 -8.22 14.15
N ARG A 196 9.68 -6.97 14.04
CA ARG A 196 9.36 -6.13 15.21
C ARG A 196 8.22 -6.68 16.05
N ARG A 197 7.16 -7.24 15.44
CA ARG A 197 6.07 -7.93 16.15
C ARG A 197 6.59 -9.17 16.89
N LYS A 198 7.41 -9.99 16.24
CA LYS A 198 8.03 -11.19 16.84
C LYS A 198 8.91 -10.83 18.03
N GLU A 199 9.73 -9.78 17.91
CA GLU A 199 10.60 -9.32 18.99
C GLU A 199 9.80 -8.73 20.15
N ALA A 200 8.76 -7.93 19.88
CA ALA A 200 7.86 -7.43 20.93
C ALA A 200 7.13 -8.57 21.66
N MET A 201 6.66 -9.60 20.94
CA MET A 201 6.08 -10.81 21.54
C MET A 201 7.10 -11.58 22.38
N ARG A 202 8.37 -11.67 21.93
CA ARG A 202 9.45 -12.31 22.69
C ARG A 202 9.73 -11.57 24.00
N VAL A 203 9.87 -10.25 23.96
CA VAL A 203 10.09 -9.41 25.15
C VAL A 203 8.90 -9.50 26.12
N LEU A 204 7.66 -9.50 25.63
CA LEU A 204 6.47 -9.70 26.47
C LEU A 204 6.49 -11.10 27.13
N ALA A 205 6.76 -12.16 26.37
CA ALA A 205 6.85 -13.52 26.91
C ALA A 205 8.01 -13.67 27.93
N GLU A 206 9.14 -13.02 27.70
CA GLU A 206 10.26 -12.96 28.66
C GLU A 206 9.87 -12.18 29.94
N GLN A 207 9.14 -11.07 29.82
CA GLN A 207 8.62 -10.31 30.96
C GLN A 207 7.56 -11.09 31.74
N GLU A 208 6.63 -11.78 31.07
CA GLU A 208 5.62 -12.63 31.68
C GLU A 208 6.26 -13.83 32.41
N ALA A 209 7.23 -14.50 31.75
CA ALA A 209 7.97 -15.61 32.35
C ALA A 209 8.80 -15.16 33.56
N ALA A 210 9.49 -14.03 33.46
CA ALA A 210 10.22 -13.44 34.58
C ALA A 210 9.27 -13.09 35.73
N SER A 211 8.17 -12.38 35.46
CA SER A 211 7.16 -12.00 36.47
C SER A 211 6.54 -13.22 37.15
N LYS A 212 6.27 -14.28 36.38
CA LYS A 212 5.76 -15.55 36.90
C LYS A 212 6.77 -16.27 37.79
N ALA A 213 8.03 -16.38 37.37
CA ALA A 213 9.10 -16.95 38.19
C ALA A 213 9.33 -16.13 39.48
N ASP A 214 9.21 -14.80 39.39
CA ASP A 214 9.27 -13.88 40.52
C ASP A 214 8.09 -14.03 41.50
N ALA A 215 6.89 -14.31 41.00
CA ALA A 215 5.71 -14.61 41.80
C ALA A 215 5.82 -16.00 42.44
N GLU A 216 6.24 -17.02 41.69
CA GLU A 216 6.48 -18.38 42.18
C GLU A 216 7.57 -18.41 43.26
N ARG A 217 8.63 -17.60 43.11
CA ARG A 217 9.67 -17.44 44.13
C ARG A 217 9.10 -16.81 45.41
N ARG A 218 8.38 -15.68 45.31
CA ARG A 218 7.76 -15.03 46.49
C ARG A 218 6.75 -15.93 47.19
N VAL A 219 5.95 -16.70 46.44
CA VAL A 219 5.03 -17.69 47.01
C VAL A 219 5.82 -18.79 47.72
N ARG A 220 6.91 -19.29 47.14
CA ARG A 220 7.77 -20.30 47.77
C ARG A 220 8.40 -19.78 49.06
N GLU A 221 9.08 -18.63 49.01
CA GLU A 221 9.67 -17.95 50.16
C GLU A 221 8.63 -17.74 51.27
N ALA A 222 7.45 -17.20 50.94
CA ALA A 222 6.37 -17.02 51.91
C ALA A 222 5.81 -18.35 52.46
N THR A 223 5.76 -19.43 51.67
CA THR A 223 5.39 -20.75 52.19
C THR A 223 6.47 -21.36 53.08
N GLU A 224 7.75 -21.18 52.76
CA GLU A 224 8.88 -21.63 53.56
C GLU A 224 8.91 -20.88 54.89
N GLU A 225 8.80 -19.55 54.89
CA GLU A 225 8.64 -18.72 56.08
C GLU A 225 7.39 -19.12 56.90
N ALA A 226 6.23 -19.30 56.25
CA ALA A 226 5.03 -19.74 56.94
C ALA A 226 5.19 -21.15 57.56
N THR A 227 5.93 -22.07 56.93
CA THR A 227 6.26 -23.36 57.54
C THR A 227 7.25 -23.21 58.69
N ALA A 228 8.27 -22.34 58.57
CA ALA A 228 9.22 -22.07 59.63
C ALA A 228 8.53 -21.48 60.86
N ILE A 229 7.68 -20.46 60.68
CA ILE A 229 6.85 -19.85 61.74
C ILE A 229 5.91 -20.89 62.35
N ARG A 230 5.27 -21.75 61.55
CA ARG A 230 4.45 -22.85 62.09
C ARG A 230 5.28 -23.86 62.89
N THR A 231 6.52 -24.15 62.50
CA THR A 231 7.39 -25.04 63.29
C THR A 231 7.87 -24.38 64.57
N THR A 232 8.25 -23.10 64.57
CA THR A 232 8.65 -22.40 65.80
C THR A 232 7.47 -22.26 66.75
N VAL A 233 6.29 -21.86 66.26
CA VAL A 233 5.07 -21.80 67.08
C VAL A 233 4.66 -23.19 67.58
N ALA A 234 4.84 -24.25 66.80
CA ALA A 234 4.58 -25.62 67.27
C ALA A 234 5.58 -26.08 68.35
N GLU A 235 6.85 -25.69 68.28
CA GLU A 235 7.83 -25.96 69.34
C GLU A 235 7.58 -25.08 70.58
N GLU A 236 7.24 -23.80 70.43
CA GLU A 236 6.83 -22.92 71.52
C GLU A 236 5.53 -23.41 72.18
N GLU A 237 4.56 -23.91 71.41
CA GLU A 237 3.37 -24.57 71.95
C GLU A 237 3.74 -25.86 72.70
N LYS A 238 4.74 -26.64 72.24
CA LYS A 238 5.20 -27.84 72.97
C LYS A 238 5.90 -27.46 74.27
N THR A 239 6.80 -26.47 74.26
CA THR A 239 7.51 -26.05 75.48
C THR A 239 6.55 -25.44 76.48
N THR A 240 5.67 -24.53 76.07
CA THR A 240 4.64 -23.95 76.95
C THR A 240 3.64 -25.00 77.45
N LYS A 241 3.22 -25.98 76.64
CA LYS A 241 2.41 -27.12 77.13
C LYS A 241 3.19 -27.96 78.14
N ALA A 242 4.45 -28.28 77.90
CA ALA A 242 5.29 -29.04 78.82
C ALA A 242 5.53 -28.28 80.14
N GLU A 243 5.73 -26.95 80.09
CA GLU A 243 5.82 -26.09 81.27
C GLU A 243 4.50 -26.01 82.05
N LEU A 244 3.37 -25.85 81.34
CA LEU A 244 2.04 -25.89 81.96
C LEU A 244 1.73 -27.25 82.58
N GLU A 245 2.15 -28.35 81.95
CA GLU A 245 2.07 -29.70 82.53
C GLU A 245 3.00 -29.86 83.74
N ARG A 246 4.19 -29.26 83.72
CA ARG A 246 5.12 -29.25 84.87
C ARG A 246 4.52 -28.47 86.04
N LEU A 247 4.03 -27.24 85.82
CA LEU A 247 3.35 -26.45 86.85
C LEU A 247 2.07 -27.12 87.35
N ARG A 248 1.30 -27.79 86.48
CA ARG A 248 0.15 -28.60 86.90
C ARG A 248 0.59 -29.78 87.77
N ARG A 249 1.66 -30.48 87.42
CA ARG A 249 2.21 -31.58 88.23
C ARG A 249 2.71 -31.06 89.58
N GLU A 250 3.52 -30.00 89.61
CA GLU A 250 3.99 -29.34 90.83
C GLU A 250 2.82 -28.88 91.72
N SER A 251 1.78 -28.27 91.13
CA SER A 251 0.58 -27.84 91.86
C SER A 251 -0.24 -29.01 92.42
N ILE A 252 -0.37 -30.12 91.66
CA ILE A 252 -1.04 -31.34 92.12
C ILE A 252 -0.22 -32.03 93.22
N GLU A 253 1.11 -32.06 93.10
CA GLU A 253 2.01 -32.58 94.13
C GLU A 253 1.95 -31.76 95.41
N ASP A 254 1.97 -30.44 95.34
CA ASP A 254 1.80 -29.57 96.51
C ASP A 254 0.41 -29.64 97.13
N ALA A 255 -0.65 -29.78 96.31
CA ALA A 255 -2.00 -30.05 96.82
C ALA A 255 -2.07 -31.41 97.53
N ASN A 256 -1.41 -32.44 97.00
CA ASN A 256 -1.30 -33.76 97.63
C ASN A 256 -0.45 -33.71 98.91
N ARG A 257 0.66 -32.97 98.96
CA ARG A 257 1.45 -32.73 100.17
C ARG A 257 0.63 -32.03 101.25
N ARG A 258 -0.12 -30.98 100.90
CA ARG A 258 -1.04 -30.28 101.83
C ARG A 258 -2.13 -31.20 102.35
N LYS A 259 -2.71 -32.04 101.48
CA LYS A 259 -3.69 -33.05 101.86
C LYS A 259 -3.09 -34.11 102.79
N GLN A 260 -1.89 -34.61 102.51
CA GLN A 260 -1.17 -35.56 103.35
C GLN A 260 -0.82 -34.96 104.71
N ALA A 261 -0.29 -33.73 104.75
CA ALA A 261 0.01 -33.00 105.97
C ALA A 261 -1.26 -32.81 106.85
N SER A 262 -2.37 -32.40 106.24
CA SER A 262 -3.67 -32.26 106.91
C SER A 262 -4.19 -33.61 107.44
N ILE A 263 -4.02 -34.71 106.70
CA ILE A 263 -4.37 -36.07 107.16
C ILE A 263 -3.47 -36.50 108.33
N THR A 264 -2.16 -36.23 108.30
CA THR A 264 -1.27 -36.54 109.42
C THR A 264 -1.59 -35.72 110.67
N GLU A 265 -1.94 -34.44 110.51
CA GLU A 265 -2.36 -33.57 111.63
C GLU A 265 -3.72 -34.00 112.22
N ALA A 266 -4.67 -34.39 111.36
CA ALA A 266 -5.96 -34.94 111.79
C ALA A 266 -5.79 -36.27 112.54
N ASN A 267 -4.93 -37.17 112.05
CA ASN A 267 -4.62 -38.43 112.71
C ASN A 267 -3.87 -38.23 114.04
N ALA A 268 -2.97 -37.25 114.12
CA ALA A 268 -2.30 -36.89 115.37
C ALA A 268 -3.29 -36.42 116.44
N ARG A 269 -4.22 -35.50 116.09
CA ARG A 269 -5.30 -35.09 117.00
C ARG A 269 -6.23 -36.24 117.39
N LEU A 270 -6.47 -37.18 116.48
CA LEU A 270 -7.29 -38.37 116.79
C LEU A 270 -6.59 -39.28 117.81
N ALA A 271 -5.28 -39.52 117.63
CA ALA A 271 -4.46 -40.31 118.54
C ALA A 271 -4.41 -39.69 119.94
N GLU A 272 -4.11 -38.39 120.02
CA GLU A 272 -4.05 -37.62 121.27
C GLU A 272 -5.39 -37.64 122.02
N ALA A 273 -6.52 -37.51 121.31
CA ALA A 273 -7.85 -37.66 121.88
C ALA A 273 -8.16 -39.10 122.38
N THR A 274 -7.68 -40.14 121.67
CA THR A 274 -7.85 -41.53 122.13
C THR A 274 -6.98 -41.85 123.35
N ASP A 275 -5.76 -41.34 123.43
CA ASP A 275 -4.86 -41.54 124.57
C ASP A 275 -5.40 -40.84 125.82
N GLU A 276 -5.91 -39.61 125.69
CA GLU A 276 -6.63 -38.93 126.76
C GLU A 276 -7.88 -39.70 127.22
N ALA A 277 -8.66 -40.28 126.29
CA ALA A 277 -9.83 -41.08 126.63
C ALA A 277 -9.44 -42.36 127.39
N GLN A 278 -8.38 -43.05 126.96
CA GLN A 278 -7.86 -44.21 127.68
C GLN A 278 -7.33 -43.85 129.07
N ARG A 279 -6.69 -42.68 129.23
CA ARG A 279 -6.20 -42.21 130.54
C ARG A 279 -7.35 -42.00 131.53
N ARG A 280 -8.40 -41.28 131.12
CA ARG A 280 -9.60 -41.04 131.95
C ARG A 280 -10.32 -42.33 132.34
N VAL A 281 -10.35 -43.34 131.46
CA VAL A 281 -10.92 -44.67 131.79
C VAL A 281 -10.07 -45.41 132.83
N ARG A 282 -8.73 -45.40 132.71
CA ARG A 282 -7.85 -46.04 133.71
C ARG A 282 -7.99 -45.37 135.08
N GLU A 283 -7.92 -44.04 135.13
CA GLU A 283 -8.10 -43.24 136.37
C GLU A 283 -9.43 -43.58 137.07
N ALA A 284 -10.54 -43.64 136.33
CA ALA A 284 -11.86 -44.01 136.87
C ALA A 284 -11.95 -45.47 137.37
N THR A 285 -11.25 -46.40 136.70
CA THR A 285 -11.26 -47.83 137.08
C THR A 285 -10.47 -48.07 138.36
N GLU A 286 -9.35 -47.35 138.55
CA GLU A 286 -8.56 -47.41 139.79
C GLU A 286 -9.31 -46.81 140.98
N GLU A 287 -10.06 -45.72 140.81
CA GLU A 287 -10.92 -45.19 141.86
C GLU A 287 -12.06 -46.14 142.24
N ALA A 288 -12.68 -46.82 141.26
CA ALA A 288 -13.73 -47.80 141.53
C ALA A 288 -13.21 -48.95 142.40
N ASN A 289 -12.02 -49.49 142.06
CA ASN A 289 -11.38 -50.56 142.84
C ASN A 289 -11.02 -50.12 144.26
N LYS A 290 -10.55 -48.88 144.46
CA LYS A 290 -10.31 -48.32 145.82
C LYS A 290 -11.59 -48.26 146.65
N ARG A 291 -12.72 -47.87 146.05
CA ARG A 291 -14.04 -47.83 146.75
C ARG A 291 -14.58 -49.22 147.08
N ILE A 292 -14.35 -50.21 146.21
CA ILE A 292 -14.77 -51.61 146.44
C ILE A 292 -13.96 -52.25 147.58
N ASN A 293 -12.64 -52.10 147.60
CA ASN A 293 -11.81 -52.69 148.66
C ASN A 293 -12.13 -52.08 150.04
N ALA A 294 -12.29 -50.75 150.14
CA ALA A 294 -12.69 -50.09 151.37
C ALA A 294 -14.10 -50.46 151.88
N ALA A 295 -14.96 -51.01 151.00
CA ALA A 295 -16.24 -51.60 151.39
C ALA A 295 -16.09 -53.06 151.83
N ALA A 296 -15.20 -53.84 151.22
CA ALA A 296 -14.89 -55.20 151.63
C ALA A 296 -14.31 -55.25 153.06
N ASP A 297 -13.31 -54.41 153.36
CA ASP A 297 -12.66 -54.33 154.68
C ASP A 297 -13.67 -54.02 155.80
N ARG A 298 -14.66 -53.14 155.51
CA ARG A 298 -15.73 -52.78 156.45
C ARG A 298 -16.74 -53.90 156.67
N VAL A 299 -17.00 -54.74 155.67
CA VAL A 299 -17.87 -55.93 155.81
C VAL A 299 -17.17 -57.04 156.59
N GLU A 300 -15.85 -57.17 156.46
CA GLU A 300 -15.05 -58.17 157.18
C GLU A 300 -14.90 -57.80 158.68
N ALA A 301 -14.69 -56.52 158.99
CA ALA A 301 -14.71 -55.99 160.36
C ALA A 301 -16.07 -56.20 161.08
N LEU A 302 -17.19 -56.15 160.36
CA LEU A 302 -18.52 -56.44 160.92
C LEU A 302 -18.77 -57.96 161.09
N ARG A 303 -18.07 -58.82 160.36
CA ARG A 303 -18.14 -60.28 160.53
C ARG A 303 -17.35 -60.77 161.73
N SER A 304 -16.17 -60.20 162.01
CA SER A 304 -15.36 -60.58 163.18
C SER A 304 -16.05 -60.20 164.50
N LEU A 305 -16.67 -59.02 164.56
CA LEU A 305 -17.44 -58.58 165.73
C LEU A 305 -18.65 -59.49 166.01
N ARG A 306 -19.30 -60.02 164.96
CA ARG A 306 -20.41 -60.98 165.08
C ARG A 306 -19.96 -62.37 165.54
N ALA A 307 -18.76 -62.80 165.17
CA ALA A 307 -18.20 -64.09 165.60
C ALA A 307 -17.88 -64.09 167.12
N GLY A 308 -17.28 -63.02 167.64
CA GLY A 308 -16.97 -62.90 169.07
C GLY A 308 -18.19 -62.96 170.00
N ILE A 309 -19.34 -62.45 169.54
CA ILE A 309 -20.62 -62.50 170.27
C ILE A 309 -21.27 -63.90 170.20
N ALA A 310 -20.97 -64.70 169.17
CA ALA A 310 -21.55 -66.02 168.99
C ALA A 310 -20.91 -67.10 169.90
N ASP A 311 -19.61 -67.01 170.16
CA ASP A 311 -18.87 -68.05 170.89
C ASP A 311 -19.01 -67.94 172.42
N GLN A 312 -19.17 -66.73 172.97
CA GLN A 312 -19.44 -66.53 174.41
C GLN A 312 -20.83 -67.03 174.86
N VAL A 313 -21.74 -67.38 173.93
CA VAL A 313 -23.07 -67.94 174.23
C VAL A 313 -23.13 -69.46 173.99
N LYS A 314 -22.19 -70.03 173.23
CA LYS A 314 -22.09 -71.47 172.99
C LYS A 314 -21.18 -72.20 173.99
N ALA A 315 -20.20 -71.52 174.58
CA ALA A 315 -19.36 -72.06 175.63
C ALA A 315 -20.11 -72.16 176.98
N ALA A 316 -20.97 -73.19 177.08
CA ALA A 316 -21.45 -73.82 178.32
C ALA A 316 -22.12 -72.91 179.39
N ARG A 317 -23.43 -72.98 179.68
CA ARG A 317 -24.53 -73.85 179.21
C ARG A 317 -24.36 -75.37 179.30
N ALA A 318 -23.28 -75.86 179.90
CA ALA A 318 -22.98 -77.28 180.08
C ALA A 318 -22.50 -77.64 181.50
N VAL A 319 -22.51 -76.68 182.43
CA VAL A 319 -22.27 -76.90 183.86
C VAL A 319 -23.38 -76.16 184.62
N LEU A 320 -24.27 -76.93 185.26
CA LEU A 320 -25.37 -76.48 186.15
C LEU A 320 -26.40 -75.54 185.47
N ALA A 321 -27.51 -76.02 184.89
CA ALA A 321 -28.37 -77.15 185.24
C ALA A 321 -29.18 -76.99 186.55
N GLU A 322 -29.62 -75.76 186.86
CA GLU A 322 -30.66 -75.51 187.87
C GLU A 322 -31.54 -74.29 187.48
N ALA A 323 -32.87 -74.43 187.63
CA ALA A 323 -33.97 -73.47 187.33
C ALA A 323 -34.23 -73.06 185.85
N SER A 324 -35.40 -73.39 185.28
CA SER A 324 -35.72 -73.13 183.85
C SER A 324 -37.21 -73.06 183.46
N SER A 325 -37.53 -72.18 182.50
CA SER A 325 -38.16 -72.48 181.17
C SER A 325 -39.44 -71.71 180.74
N VAL A 326 -39.32 -71.03 179.58
CA VAL A 326 -40.31 -70.87 178.46
C VAL A 326 -41.35 -69.70 178.41
N LEU A 327 -41.35 -69.02 177.23
CA LEU A 327 -42.39 -68.26 176.47
C LEU A 327 -42.62 -66.72 176.57
N GLY A 328 -42.49 -66.06 175.39
CA GLY A 328 -43.28 -64.91 174.83
C GLY A 328 -43.07 -63.48 175.36
N ASP A 329 -43.44 -62.37 174.68
CA ASP A 329 -43.64 -61.97 173.26
C ASP A 329 -43.89 -60.42 173.21
N GLY A 330 -43.86 -59.74 172.04
CA GLY A 330 -44.45 -58.39 171.85
C GLY A 330 -43.52 -57.20 171.45
N ALA A 331 -44.08 -56.12 170.85
CA ALA A 331 -43.32 -55.11 170.07
C ALA A 331 -43.79 -53.62 170.14
N SER A 332 -43.00 -52.71 169.51
CA SER A 332 -43.31 -51.38 168.88
C SER A 332 -43.01 -50.01 169.58
N GLY A 333 -42.58 -49.02 168.76
CA GLY A 333 -42.13 -47.62 169.04
C GLY A 333 -40.90 -47.21 168.17
N GLY A 334 -40.45 -45.96 167.91
CA GLY A 334 -40.94 -44.57 168.08
C GLY A 334 -39.88 -43.57 168.67
N GLU A 335 -39.71 -42.26 168.33
CA GLU A 335 -40.09 -41.41 167.16
C GLU A 335 -39.45 -39.95 167.22
N VAL A 336 -38.77 -39.45 166.15
CA VAL A 336 -38.51 -37.98 165.78
C VAL A 336 -37.63 -37.10 166.76
N PRO A 337 -37.08 -35.87 166.47
CA PRO A 337 -36.48 -35.13 165.30
C PRO A 337 -34.96 -34.75 165.59
N PRO A 338 -34.30 -33.64 165.09
CA PRO A 338 -34.55 -32.68 163.99
C PRO A 338 -33.38 -32.41 162.98
N ASP A 339 -33.74 -31.62 161.95
CA ASP A 339 -32.97 -30.60 161.21
C ASP A 339 -32.07 -30.89 159.98
N GLU A 340 -32.06 -29.86 159.11
CA GLU A 340 -31.14 -29.54 157.98
C GLU A 340 -31.15 -30.42 156.69
N HIS A 341 -32.12 -30.11 155.82
CA HIS A 341 -32.11 -30.36 154.36
C HIS A 341 -32.49 -29.06 153.62
N PRO A 342 -31.93 -28.78 152.42
CA PRO A 342 -32.46 -29.32 151.16
C PRO A 342 -31.36 -29.82 150.18
N THR A 343 -31.62 -30.67 149.18
CA THR A 343 -32.09 -30.19 147.85
C THR A 343 -32.44 -31.32 146.86
N LYS A 344 -33.58 -31.16 146.17
CA LYS A 344 -33.91 -31.58 144.78
C LYS A 344 -34.64 -30.36 144.18
N PRO A 345 -34.43 -29.97 142.90
CA PRO A 345 -34.98 -30.65 141.71
C PRO A 345 -33.88 -30.99 140.68
N ALA A 346 -34.07 -31.90 139.71
CA ALA A 346 -34.90 -31.82 138.50
C ALA A 346 -34.51 -30.69 137.50
N ALA A 347 -34.51 -31.04 136.21
CA ALA A 347 -33.96 -30.33 135.04
C ALA A 347 -34.15 -28.79 134.99
N PRO A 348 -33.18 -28.08 134.39
CA PRO A 348 -33.47 -27.50 133.07
C PRO A 348 -32.31 -27.46 132.07
N ARG A 349 -32.67 -27.40 130.77
CA ARG A 349 -31.88 -26.74 129.71
C ARG A 349 -32.70 -25.56 129.18
N PRO A 350 -32.21 -24.31 129.21
CA PRO A 350 -32.86 -23.20 128.54
C PRO A 350 -32.30 -22.98 127.12
N ALA A 351 -33.20 -22.89 126.14
CA ALA A 351 -33.10 -21.89 125.08
C ALA A 351 -33.88 -20.64 125.57
N PRO A 352 -33.68 -19.41 125.03
CA PRO A 352 -34.02 -19.04 123.65
C PRO A 352 -32.89 -18.21 122.99
N GLY A 353 -32.93 -17.74 121.73
CA GLY A 353 -34.02 -17.23 120.91
C GLY A 353 -33.46 -16.50 119.67
N PRO A 354 -34.29 -15.79 118.88
CA PRO A 354 -34.04 -15.69 117.43
C PRO A 354 -34.01 -14.27 116.80
N ALA A 355 -33.37 -14.15 115.64
CA ALA A 355 -33.63 -13.16 114.58
C ALA A 355 -33.06 -13.75 113.26
N LYS A 356 -33.76 -13.93 112.13
CA LYS A 356 -34.66 -13.05 111.34
C LYS A 356 -34.06 -11.68 110.98
N ALA A 357 -33.41 -11.61 109.80
CA ALA A 357 -33.34 -10.41 108.98
C ALA A 357 -33.22 -10.76 107.48
N ASN A 358 -34.33 -10.58 106.76
CA ASN A 358 -34.40 -10.32 105.32
C ASN A 358 -34.35 -8.76 105.16
N PRO A 359 -34.40 -8.14 103.97
CA PRO A 359 -33.73 -8.40 102.68
C PRO A 359 -33.02 -7.11 102.12
N ASN A 360 -32.61 -7.17 100.84
CA ASN A 360 -32.86 -6.13 99.81
C ASN A 360 -31.82 -5.04 99.50
N ARG A 361 -31.62 -4.83 98.17
CA ARG A 361 -31.18 -3.59 97.48
C ARG A 361 -29.75 -3.06 97.74
N ALA A 362 -29.09 -2.35 96.83
CA ALA A 362 -29.44 -1.89 95.48
C ALA A 362 -28.19 -1.80 94.56
N ALA A 363 -28.43 -1.62 93.25
CA ALA A 363 -27.82 -0.66 92.30
C ALA A 363 -26.37 -0.12 92.53
N SER A 364 -25.56 0.21 91.51
CA SER A 364 -25.93 0.92 90.26
C SER A 364 -24.85 0.83 89.15
N LYS A 365 -25.27 1.12 87.90
CA LYS A 365 -24.46 1.71 86.80
C LYS A 365 -23.84 3.08 87.21
N PRO A 366 -22.81 3.67 86.56
CA PRO A 366 -22.78 4.20 85.15
C PRO A 366 -21.50 3.76 84.37
N THR A 367 -21.29 3.84 83.04
CA THR A 367 -21.52 4.82 81.92
C THR A 367 -20.68 6.11 81.94
N GLY A 368 -19.95 6.36 80.83
CA GLY A 368 -19.01 7.48 80.64
C GLY A 368 -17.56 7.03 80.90
N GLU A 369 -16.58 7.24 80.01
CA GLU A 369 -16.56 7.94 78.70
C GLU A 369 -16.06 7.00 77.57
#